data_AF-A0A836RNE9-F1
#
_entry.id   AF-A0A836RNE9-F1
#
_cell.length_a   1.000
_cell.length_b   1.000
_cell.length_c   1.000
_cell.angle_alpha   90.00
_cell.angle_beta   90.00
_cell.angle_gamma   90.00
#
_symmetry.space_group_name_H-M   'P 1'
#
loop_
_entity.id
_entity.type
_entity.pdbx_description
1 polymer ?
#
loop_
_entity_poly.entity_id
_entity_poly.type
_entity_poly.pdbx_seq_one_letter_code
_entity_poly.pdbx_strand_id
1 'polypeptide(L)'
;MKKLLLAIIIIQLVMVPVLVAQRGPHKPKRGGCVSCLMGLFFGPRAGFQYNEGVGIRTIEWIEFGLWFVALGWIPRIIQLADVFGGKTWTEIEIKERLRDPDFVDWHKYMVEKYK
;
A
#
# COMPACT_ATOMS: atom_id res chain seq x y z
N MET A 1 24.90 -20.75 0.43
CA MET A 1 24.07 -19.88 1.30
C MET A 1 24.36 -18.38 1.11
N LYS A 2 25.58 -17.87 1.30
CA LYS A 2 25.89 -16.43 1.14
C LYS A 2 25.50 -15.82 -0.22
N LYS A 3 25.74 -16.54 -1.33
CA LYS A 3 25.39 -16.09 -2.70
C LYS A 3 23.88 -16.04 -2.96
N LEU A 4 23.11 -16.97 -2.36
CA LEU A 4 21.64 -16.99 -2.45
C LEU A 4 21.03 -15.82 -1.69
N LEU A 5 21.55 -15.56 -0.48
CA LEU A 5 21.13 -14.43 0.36
C LEU A 5 21.41 -13.08 -0.34
N LEU A 6 22.57 -12.95 -0.98
CA LEU A 6 22.92 -11.76 -1.77
C LEU A 6 21.99 -11.58 -2.98
N ALA A 7 21.67 -12.66 -3.70
CA ALA A 7 20.75 -12.61 -4.85
C ALA A 7 19.34 -12.18 -4.44
N ILE A 8 18.84 -12.67 -3.30
CA ILE A 8 17.56 -12.24 -2.73
C ILE A 8 17.59 -10.74 -2.41
N ILE A 9 18.65 -10.24 -1.76
CA ILE A 9 18.80 -8.82 -1.43
C ILE A 9 18.82 -7.95 -2.69
N ILE A 10 19.53 -8.37 -3.74
CA ILE A 10 19.61 -7.63 -5.01
C ILE A 10 18.25 -7.60 -5.71
N ILE A 11 17.54 -8.73 -5.77
CA ILE A 11 16.19 -8.79 -6.34
C ILE A 11 15.25 -7.86 -5.56
N GLN A 12 15.33 -7.82 -4.23
CA GLN A 12 14.52 -6.92 -3.41
C GLN A 12 14.85 -5.44 -3.65
N LEU A 13 16.14 -5.09 -3.72
CA LEU A 13 16.60 -3.72 -4.03
C LEU A 13 16.14 -3.23 -5.41
N VAL A 14 15.96 -4.13 -6.38
CA VAL A 14 15.48 -3.79 -7.72
C VAL A 14 13.95 -3.81 -7.81
N MET A 15 13.29 -4.80 -7.20
CA MET A 15 11.84 -4.97 -7.31
C MET A 15 11.05 -3.95 -6.49
N VAL A 16 11.51 -3.58 -5.29
CA VAL A 16 10.78 -2.63 -4.42
C VAL A 16 10.65 -1.24 -5.08
N PRO A 17 11.70 -0.62 -5.65
CA PRO A 17 11.57 0.66 -6.34
C PRO A 17 10.68 0.58 -7.58
N VAL A 18 10.74 -0.52 -8.35
CA VAL A 18 9.91 -0.71 -9.55
C VAL A 18 8.43 -0.76 -9.18
N LEU A 19 8.09 -1.47 -8.10
CA LEU A 19 6.71 -1.57 -7.63
C LEU A 19 6.21 -0.28 -6.98
N VAL A 20 7.09 0.44 -6.26
CA VAL A 20 6.78 1.78 -5.70
C VAL A 20 6.65 2.84 -6.80
N ALA A 21 7.34 2.68 -7.93
CA ALA A 21 7.22 3.58 -9.08
C ALA A 21 5.89 3.41 -9.85
N GLN A 22 5.13 2.34 -9.62
CA GLN A 22 3.79 2.16 -10.19
C GLN A 22 2.70 3.04 -9.52
N ARG A 23 3.09 4.10 -8.79
CA ARG A 23 2.22 5.18 -8.29
C ARG A 23 1.68 6.09 -9.41
N GLY A 24 1.32 5.50 -10.55
CA GLY A 24 0.62 6.22 -11.60
C GLY A 24 -0.82 6.52 -11.17
N PRO A 25 -1.36 7.71 -11.46
CA PRO A 25 -2.74 8.10 -11.12
C PRO A 25 -3.80 7.35 -11.94
N HIS A 26 -3.39 6.53 -12.92
CA HIS A 26 -4.31 5.78 -13.75
C HIS A 26 -4.63 4.41 -13.14
N LYS A 27 -5.91 4.26 -12.81
CA LYS A 27 -6.56 3.04 -12.35
C LYS A 27 -6.01 1.82 -13.10
N PRO A 28 -5.45 0.79 -12.42
CA PRO A 28 -5.27 -0.50 -13.06
C PRO A 28 -6.66 -0.99 -13.52
N LYS A 29 -6.73 -1.69 -14.67
CA LYS A 29 -7.97 -2.39 -15.04
C LYS A 29 -8.33 -3.32 -13.88
N ARG A 30 -9.58 -3.23 -13.38
CA ARG A 30 -10.08 -4.14 -12.34
C ARG A 30 -9.77 -5.59 -12.73
N GLY A 31 -9.27 -6.36 -11.78
CA GLY A 31 -8.84 -7.75 -11.92
C GLY A 31 -7.35 -7.90 -12.21
N GLY A 32 -6.97 -9.09 -12.67
CA GLY A 32 -5.62 -9.39 -13.13
C GLY A 32 -4.65 -9.93 -12.07
N CYS A 33 -3.49 -10.39 -12.54
CA CYS A 33 -2.50 -11.05 -11.71
C CYS A 33 -1.89 -10.11 -10.66
N VAL A 34 -1.79 -8.80 -10.94
CA VAL A 34 -1.16 -7.84 -10.01
C VAL A 34 -1.98 -7.71 -8.73
N SER A 35 -3.30 -7.53 -8.82
CA SER A 35 -4.18 -7.46 -7.65
C SER A 35 -4.15 -8.75 -6.82
N CYS A 36 -4.05 -9.91 -7.48
CA CYS A 36 -3.87 -11.20 -6.81
C CYS A 36 -2.53 -11.26 -6.05
N LEU A 37 -1.42 -10.84 -6.67
CA LEU A 37 -0.11 -10.77 -6.01
C LEU A 37 -0.12 -9.79 -4.83
N MET A 38 -0.79 -8.65 -4.95
CA MET A 38 -0.95 -7.72 -3.83
C MET A 38 -1.71 -8.37 -2.67
N GLY A 39 -2.78 -9.13 -2.98
CA GLY A 39 -3.50 -9.93 -2.00
C GLY A 39 -2.64 -10.98 -1.30
N LEU A 40 -1.77 -11.66 -2.06
CA LEU A 40 -0.89 -12.70 -1.56
C LEU A 40 0.21 -12.16 -0.63
N PHE A 41 0.84 -11.03 -0.98
CA PHE A 41 1.99 -10.49 -0.25
C PHE A 41 1.64 -9.47 0.84
N PHE A 42 0.57 -8.69 0.67
CA PHE A 42 0.18 -7.62 1.59
C PHE A 42 -1.18 -7.90 2.28
N GLY A 43 -1.78 -9.05 1.98
CA GLY A 43 -3.04 -9.51 2.57
C GLY A 43 -4.28 -9.15 1.73
N PRO A 44 -5.42 -9.80 2.01
CA PRO A 44 -6.62 -9.73 1.16
C PRO A 44 -7.17 -8.30 1.01
N ARG A 45 -7.07 -7.48 2.06
CA ARG A 45 -7.47 -6.06 2.04
C ARG A 45 -6.68 -5.28 0.99
N ALA A 46 -5.35 -5.42 0.97
CA ALA A 46 -4.48 -4.74 0.02
C ALA A 46 -4.81 -5.15 -1.43
N GLY A 47 -5.03 -6.45 -1.66
CA GLY A 47 -5.44 -6.95 -2.97
C GLY A 47 -6.77 -6.35 -3.46
N PHE A 48 -7.77 -6.30 -2.57
CA PHE A 48 -9.07 -5.68 -2.88
C PHE A 48 -8.96 -4.18 -3.15
N GLN A 49 -8.23 -3.45 -2.31
CA GLN A 49 -8.02 -2.01 -2.48
C GLN A 49 -7.28 -1.69 -3.78
N TYR A 50 -6.23 -2.44 -4.08
CA TYR A 50 -5.49 -2.30 -5.33
C TYR A 50 -6.36 -2.58 -6.56
N ASN A 51 -7.23 -3.59 -6.45
CA ASN A 51 -8.22 -3.89 -7.48
C ASN A 51 -9.22 -2.74 -7.72
N GLU A 52 -9.58 -2.00 -6.66
CA GLU A 52 -10.45 -0.82 -6.73
C GLU A 52 -9.71 0.48 -7.09
N GLY A 53 -8.42 0.39 -7.45
CA GLY A 53 -7.61 1.54 -7.84
C GLY A 53 -7.12 2.37 -6.66
N VAL A 54 -7.07 1.79 -5.46
CA VAL A 54 -6.41 2.37 -4.28
C VAL A 54 -4.98 1.86 -4.21
N GLY A 55 -4.01 2.76 -4.14
CA GLY A 55 -2.60 2.41 -3.99
C GLY A 55 -2.30 1.67 -2.69
N ILE A 56 -1.28 0.81 -2.71
CA ILE A 56 -0.76 0.17 -1.50
C ILE A 56 -0.01 1.21 -0.65
N ARG A 57 -0.26 1.19 0.67
CA ARG A 57 0.36 2.15 1.60
C ARG A 57 1.87 2.05 1.56
N THR A 58 2.55 3.18 1.74
CA THR A 58 4.02 3.19 1.83
C THR A 58 4.51 2.31 2.98
N ILE A 59 3.77 2.30 4.10
CA ILE A 59 4.15 1.52 5.28
C ILE A 59 4.02 0.01 5.07
N GLU A 60 3.12 -0.43 4.20
CA GLU A 60 2.94 -1.85 3.84
C GLU A 60 4.09 -2.33 2.95
N TRP A 61 4.54 -1.49 2.01
CA TRP A 61 5.77 -1.74 1.25
C TRP A 61 7.00 -1.85 2.15
N ILE A 62 7.11 -0.97 3.15
CA ILE A 62 8.20 -1.00 4.13
C ILE A 62 8.11 -2.26 5.01
N GLU A 63 6.92 -2.64 5.46
CA GLU A 63 6.71 -3.88 6.21
C GLU A 63 7.19 -5.09 5.42
N PHE A 64 6.79 -5.20 4.15
CA PHE A 64 7.21 -6.28 3.27
C PHE A 64 8.73 -6.32 3.08
N GLY A 65 9.37 -5.16 2.85
CA GLY A 65 10.83 -5.07 2.70
C GLY A 65 11.59 -5.42 3.99
N LEU A 66 11.08 -4.99 5.16
CA LEU A 66 11.71 -5.21 6.46
C LEU A 66 11.41 -6.57 7.09
N TRP A 67 10.42 -7.31 6.58
CA TRP A 67 10.07 -8.65 7.04
C TRP A 67 11.28 -9.59 7.00
N PHE A 68 12.11 -9.48 5.96
CA PHE A 68 13.33 -10.29 5.78
C PHE A 68 14.48 -9.94 6.73
N VAL A 69 14.42 -8.80 7.42
CA VAL A 69 15.48 -8.32 8.34
C VAL A 69 15.01 -8.38 9.81
N ALA A 70 13.90 -9.08 10.09
CA ALA A 70 13.28 -9.16 11.42
C ALA A 70 12.89 -7.80 12.05
N LEU A 71 12.84 -6.72 11.27
CA LEU A 71 12.38 -5.38 11.69
C LEU A 71 10.96 -5.06 11.22
N GLY A 72 10.29 -6.00 10.53
CA GLY A 72 8.91 -5.84 10.04
C GLY A 72 7.85 -5.61 11.14
N TRP A 73 8.17 -5.81 12.41
CA TRP A 73 7.26 -5.54 13.52
C TRP A 73 7.07 -4.03 13.78
N ILE A 74 8.07 -3.19 13.49
CA ILE A 74 7.98 -1.72 13.67
C ILE A 74 6.85 -1.11 12.83
N PRO A 75 6.80 -1.29 11.49
CA PRO A 75 5.70 -0.75 10.69
C PRO A 75 4.34 -1.31 11.09
N ARG A 76 4.30 -2.56 11.59
CA ARG A 76 3.07 -3.17 12.09
C ARG A 76 2.52 -2.47 13.34
N ILE A 77 3.40 -2.08 14.27
CA ILE A 77 3.00 -1.29 15.46
C ILE A 77 2.46 0.08 15.03
N ILE A 78 3.07 0.75 14.05
CA ILE A 78 2.59 2.04 13.56
C ILE A 78 1.20 1.89 12.93
N GLN A 79 0.97 0.84 12.13
CA GLN A 79 -0.35 0.55 11.57
C GLN A 79 -1.39 0.27 12.67
N LEU A 80 -1.03 -0.48 13.71
CA LEU A 80 -1.87 -0.72 14.88
C LEU A 80 -2.22 0.60 15.58
N ALA A 81 -1.25 1.52 15.75
CA ALA A 81 -1.48 2.82 16.34
C ALA A 81 -2.44 3.68 15.50
N ASP A 82 -2.35 3.63 14.16
CA ASP A 82 -3.33 4.31 13.29
C ASP A 82 -4.75 3.77 13.46
N VAL A 83 -4.90 2.44 13.58
CA VAL A 83 -6.20 1.78 13.80
C VAL A 83 -6.77 2.12 15.17
N PHE A 84 -5.98 2.03 16.24
CA PHE A 84 -6.42 2.36 17.59
C PHE A 84 -6.59 3.87 17.82
N GLY A 85 -5.94 4.71 17.02
CA GLY A 85 -6.13 6.16 17.01
C GLY A 85 -7.45 6.62 16.40
N GLY A 86 -8.30 5.69 15.93
CA GLY A 86 -9.62 5.99 15.38
C GLY A 86 -9.60 6.59 13.98
N LYS A 87 -8.46 6.57 13.28
CA LYS A 87 -8.37 7.06 11.91
C LYS A 87 -9.14 6.14 10.99
N THR A 88 -10.03 6.72 10.20
CA THR A 88 -10.76 5.96 9.18
C THR A 88 -9.85 5.65 8.00
N TRP A 89 -10.16 4.57 7.28
CA TRP A 89 -9.42 4.20 6.07
C TRP A 89 -9.43 5.31 5.02
N THR A 90 -10.56 6.01 4.87
CA THR A 90 -10.69 7.12 3.91
C THR A 90 -9.75 8.28 4.24
N GLU A 91 -9.56 8.62 5.52
CA GLU A 91 -8.60 9.65 5.94
C GLU A 91 -7.16 9.24 5.63
N ILE A 92 -6.83 7.95 5.82
CA ILE A 92 -5.50 7.40 5.51
C ILE A 92 -5.25 7.46 4.00
N GLU A 93 -6.21 7.02 3.18
CA GLU A 93 -6.13 7.02 1.71
C GLU A 93 -5.89 8.42 1.14
N ILE A 94 -6.61 9.42 1.66
CA ILE A 94 -6.47 10.82 1.24
C ILE A 94 -5.11 11.37 1.69
N LYS A 95 -4.71 11.13 2.96
CA LYS A 95 -3.46 11.62 3.52
C LYS A 95 -2.23 11.06 2.79
N GLU A 96 -2.27 9.78 2.44
CA GLU A 96 -1.17 9.09 1.75
C GLU A 96 -1.25 9.22 0.22
N ARG A 97 -2.23 9.96 -0.33
CA ARG A 97 -2.46 10.14 -1.77
C ARG A 97 -2.55 8.80 -2.52
N LEU A 98 -3.30 7.86 -1.95
CA LEU A 98 -3.49 6.51 -2.49
C LEU A 98 -4.67 6.44 -3.46
N ARG A 99 -5.50 7.48 -3.49
CA ARG A 99 -6.67 7.61 -4.34
C ARG A 99 -6.41 8.60 -5.47
N ASP A 100 -7.25 8.50 -6.49
CA ASP A 100 -7.26 9.45 -7.59
C ASP A 100 -7.68 10.86 -7.09
N PRO A 101 -7.18 11.94 -7.71
CA PRO A 101 -7.53 13.32 -7.33
C PRO A 101 -9.04 13.58 -7.37
N ASP A 102 -9.78 13.03 -8.34
CA ASP A 102 -11.21 13.26 -8.51
C ASP A 102 -11.99 12.74 -7.28
N PHE A 103 -11.58 11.59 -6.73
CA PHE A 103 -12.15 11.07 -5.49
C PHE A 103 -11.90 11.99 -4.30
N VAL A 104 -10.71 12.59 -4.19
CA VAL A 104 -10.37 13.50 -3.09
C VAL A 104 -11.26 14.74 -3.14
N ASP A 105 -11.44 15.31 -4.33
CA ASP A 105 -12.29 16.48 -4.53
C ASP A 105 -13.76 16.17 -4.26
N TRP A 106 -14.26 15.02 -4.75
CA TRP A 106 -15.62 14.55 -4.44
C TRP A 106 -15.83 14.33 -2.94
N HIS A 107 -14.87 13.70 -2.26
CA HIS A 107 -14.97 13.44 -0.82
C HIS A 107 -15.02 14.75 -0.02
N LYS A 108 -14.18 15.72 -0.38
CA LYS A 108 -14.18 17.04 0.22
C LYS A 108 -15.53 17.74 0.04
N TYR A 109 -16.08 17.74 -1.18
CA TYR A 109 -17.41 18.27 -1.46
C TYR A 109 -18.51 17.62 -0.62
N MET A 110 -18.50 16.29 -0.50
CA MET A 110 -19.50 15.56 0.29
C MET A 110 -19.40 15.90 1.78
N VAL A 111 -18.18 16.00 2.33
CA VAL A 111 -17.97 16.39 3.72
C VAL A 111 -18.43 17.82 3.99
N GLU A 112 -18.18 18.76 3.08
CA GLU A 112 -18.63 20.16 3.22
C GLU A 112 -20.15 20.30 3.06
N LYS A 113 -20.77 19.52 2.17
CA LYS A 113 -22.22 19.60 1.88
C LYS A 113 -23.10 19.05 3.02
N TYR A 114 -22.63 18.04 3.74
CA TYR A 114 -23.41 17.32 4.74
C TYR A 114 -22.89 17.51 6.18
N LYS A 115 -21.94 18.43 6.39
CA LYS A 115 -21.61 18.99 7.70
C LYS A 115 -22.55 20.12 8.05
#